data_AF-Q08TC5-F1
#
_entry.id   AF-Q08TC5-F1
#
_cell.length_a   1.000
_cell.length_b   1.000
_cell.length_c   1.000
_cell.angle_alpha   90.00
_cell.angle_beta   90.00
_cell.angle_gamma   90.00
#
_symmetry.space_group_name_H-M   'P 1'
#
loop_
_entity.id
_entity.type
_entity.pdbx_description
1 polymer ?
#
loop_
_entity_poly.entity_id
_entity_poly.type
_entity_poly.pdbx_seq_one_letter_code
_entity_poly.pdbx_strand_id
1 'polypeptide(L)'
;MTTLAATLLAVSPALAMDKRQADAVCASWTLACPPGATASGGPKDPSGTLECRMTKKGRQVRHGPSVTCADGEGQSWGNYKDGKKQGRHVALNSDGSWSEEDFVDNRLEGRSVEYDAKGQLLSETYFQAGKRHGPSRTYARGVLTSEEAWEKGRKVKKPTAKTRSQAP
;
A
#
# COMPACT_ATOMS: atom_id res chain seq x y z
N MET A 1 23.80 22.42 -37.52
CA MET A 1 24.07 21.29 -36.62
C MET A 1 23.32 21.55 -35.32
N THR A 2 22.06 21.12 -35.25
CA THR A 2 21.17 21.32 -34.09
C THR A 2 20.98 19.99 -33.40
N THR A 3 21.71 19.77 -32.31
CA THR A 3 21.51 18.63 -31.42
C THR A 3 20.27 18.87 -30.57
N LEU A 4 19.16 18.21 -30.90
CA LEU A 4 18.03 18.06 -29.98
C LEU A 4 18.47 17.13 -28.84
N ALA A 5 18.63 17.70 -27.64
CA ALA A 5 18.70 16.93 -26.42
C ALA A 5 17.29 16.42 -26.07
N ALA A 6 17.04 15.14 -26.32
CA ALA A 6 15.85 14.46 -25.85
C ALA A 6 15.96 14.29 -24.32
N THR A 7 15.27 15.15 -23.58
CA THR A 7 15.06 14.96 -22.14
C THR A 7 14.18 13.72 -21.95
N LEU A 8 14.80 12.62 -21.55
CA LEU A 8 14.09 11.48 -20.96
C LEU A 8 13.44 11.97 -19.66
N LEU A 9 12.18 12.39 -19.74
CA LEU A 9 11.29 12.37 -18.58
C LEU A 9 11.06 10.91 -18.24
N ALA A 10 11.96 10.34 -17.43
CA ALA A 10 11.64 9.16 -16.66
C ALA A 10 10.46 9.54 -15.78
N VAL A 11 9.26 9.14 -16.19
CA VAL A 11 8.09 9.17 -15.33
C VAL A 11 8.44 8.22 -14.19
N SER A 12 8.95 8.77 -13.08
CA SER A 12 9.21 8.03 -11.86
C SER A 12 7.96 7.19 -11.61
N PRO A 13 8.10 5.86 -11.42
CA PRO A 13 6.96 5.03 -11.06
C PRO A 13 6.33 5.74 -9.88
N ALA A 14 5.05 6.12 -9.98
CA ALA A 14 4.36 6.91 -8.98
C ALA A 14 4.71 6.31 -7.61
N LEU A 15 5.65 6.94 -6.91
CA LEU A 15 6.24 6.34 -5.74
C LEU A 15 5.07 6.26 -4.77
N ALA A 16 4.78 5.04 -4.31
CA ALA A 16 3.80 4.85 -3.26
C ALA A 16 4.14 5.86 -2.16
N MET A 17 3.14 6.67 -1.78
CA MET A 17 3.38 7.75 -0.85
C MET A 17 4.00 7.19 0.43
N ASP A 18 5.06 7.82 0.93
CA ASP A 18 5.69 7.45 2.21
C ASP A 18 5.11 8.26 3.37
N LYS A 19 5.49 7.91 4.62
CA LYS A 19 5.02 8.61 5.84
C LYS A 19 5.37 10.09 5.82
N ARG A 20 6.57 10.47 5.38
CA ARG A 20 6.99 11.89 5.33
C ARG A 20 6.13 12.68 4.36
N GLN A 21 5.81 12.09 3.21
CA GLN A 21 4.92 12.69 2.23
C GLN A 21 3.48 12.81 2.77
N ALA A 22 2.97 11.78 3.44
CA ALA A 22 1.66 11.83 4.09
C ALA A 22 1.60 12.93 5.16
N ASP A 23 2.63 13.05 6.00
CA ASP A 23 2.75 14.11 7.01
C ASP A 23 2.82 15.50 6.39
N ALA A 24 3.55 15.66 5.27
CA ALA A 24 3.59 16.93 4.55
C ALA A 24 2.21 17.32 3.99
N VAL A 25 1.43 16.34 3.50
CA VAL A 25 0.04 16.57 3.09
C VAL A 25 -0.80 17.01 4.29
N CYS A 26 -0.68 16.33 5.43
CA CYS A 26 -1.47 16.66 6.62
C CYS A 26 -1.09 18.00 7.26
N ALA A 27 0.17 18.39 7.22
CA ALA A 27 0.65 19.68 7.71
C ALA A 27 0.21 20.85 6.81
N SER A 28 0.17 20.64 5.49
CA SER A 28 -0.15 21.68 4.51
C SER A 28 -1.60 21.66 4.01
N TRP A 29 -2.36 20.61 4.33
CA TRP A 29 -3.66 20.29 3.76
C TRP A 29 -3.70 20.43 2.22
N THR A 30 -2.59 20.10 1.57
CA THR A 30 -2.42 20.21 0.12
C THR A 30 -2.15 18.85 -0.48
N LEU A 31 -2.99 18.45 -1.43
CA LEU A 31 -2.89 17.15 -2.10
C LEU A 31 -2.84 17.33 -3.61
N ALA A 32 -1.76 16.82 -4.22
CA ALA A 32 -1.60 16.83 -5.67
C ALA A 32 -2.49 15.75 -6.30
N CYS A 33 -3.47 16.16 -7.09
CA CYS A 33 -4.40 15.26 -7.76
C CYS A 33 -4.05 15.01 -9.23
N PRO A 34 -4.28 13.79 -9.75
CA PRO A 34 -4.08 13.49 -11.15
C PRO A 34 -5.06 14.27 -12.05
N PRO A 35 -4.77 14.40 -13.36
CA PRO A 35 -5.65 15.09 -14.30
C PRO A 35 -7.10 14.62 -14.23
N GLY A 36 -8.03 15.58 -14.17
CA GLY A 36 -9.47 15.31 -14.07
C GLY A 36 -9.97 15.00 -12.65
N ALA A 37 -9.08 14.92 -11.67
CA ALA A 37 -9.44 14.83 -10.25
C ALA A 37 -9.12 16.13 -9.50
N THR A 38 -9.88 16.39 -8.45
CA THR A 38 -9.73 17.52 -7.54
C THR A 38 -9.69 17.03 -6.10
N ALA A 39 -8.93 17.72 -5.25
CA ALA A 39 -8.89 17.41 -3.82
C ALA A 39 -10.25 17.70 -3.17
N SER A 40 -10.64 16.84 -2.23
CA SER A 40 -11.88 16.90 -1.48
C SER A 40 -11.61 16.50 -0.02
N GLY A 41 -12.32 17.14 0.91
CA GLY A 41 -12.10 16.96 2.35
C GLY A 41 -11.28 18.11 2.93
N GLY A 42 -10.47 17.84 3.96
CA GLY A 42 -9.65 18.87 4.59
C GLY A 42 -9.74 18.91 6.13
N PRO A 43 -9.23 19.97 6.77
CA PRO A 43 -9.17 20.07 8.23
C PRO A 43 -10.54 20.19 8.91
N LYS A 44 -11.57 20.57 8.14
CA LYS A 44 -12.96 20.65 8.61
C LYS A 44 -13.76 19.39 8.30
N ASP A 45 -13.17 18.42 7.59
CA ASP A 45 -13.81 17.15 7.30
C ASP A 45 -13.84 16.32 8.59
N PRO A 46 -15.02 15.84 9.06
CA PRO A 46 -15.12 15.04 10.28
C PRO A 46 -14.31 13.73 10.23
N SER A 47 -14.02 13.22 9.03
CA SER A 47 -13.17 12.04 8.84
C SER A 47 -11.67 12.34 8.89
N GLY A 48 -11.28 13.63 8.93
CA GLY A 48 -9.88 14.05 8.82
C GLY A 48 -9.22 13.69 7.49
N THR A 49 -10.00 13.37 6.46
CA THR A 49 -9.47 12.86 5.20
C THR A 49 -9.33 13.96 4.16
N LEU A 50 -8.22 13.94 3.41
CA LEU A 50 -7.99 14.69 2.20
C LEU A 50 -7.74 13.70 1.06
N GLU A 51 -8.57 13.73 0.03
CA GLU A 51 -8.53 12.74 -1.05
C GLU A 51 -8.85 13.32 -2.42
N CYS A 52 -8.27 12.74 -3.45
CA CYS A 52 -8.56 13.11 -4.83
C CYS A 52 -9.85 12.42 -5.32
N ARG A 53 -10.77 13.22 -5.85
CA ARG A 53 -12.04 12.76 -6.42
C ARG A 53 -12.20 13.26 -7.86
N MET A 54 -12.87 12.46 -8.69
CA MET A 54 -13.28 12.86 -10.03
C MET A 54 -14.75 12.54 -10.29
N THR A 55 -15.35 13.24 -11.25
CA THR A 55 -16.71 12.94 -11.70
C THR A 55 -16.69 11.79 -12.71
N LYS A 56 -17.34 10.67 -12.40
CA LYS A 56 -17.57 9.55 -13.31
C LYS A 56 -19.06 9.24 -13.38
N LYS A 57 -19.66 9.37 -14.56
CA LYS A 57 -21.11 9.17 -14.78
C LYS A 57 -21.98 9.96 -13.78
N GLY A 58 -21.64 11.24 -13.55
CA GLY A 58 -22.35 12.12 -12.62
C GLY A 58 -22.11 11.86 -11.13
N ARG A 59 -21.21 10.93 -10.76
CA ARG A 59 -20.90 10.60 -9.37
C ARG A 59 -19.45 10.98 -9.04
N GLN A 60 -19.22 11.52 -7.86
CA GLN A 60 -17.87 11.71 -7.32
C GLN A 60 -17.31 10.35 -6.91
N VAL A 61 -16.15 9.98 -7.46
CA VAL A 61 -15.44 8.74 -7.13
C VAL A 61 -13.99 9.05 -6.80
N ARG A 62 -13.40 8.30 -5.86
CA ARG A 62 -11.97 8.44 -5.52
C ARG A 62 -11.08 8.11 -6.70
N HIS A 63 -10.16 8.99 -7.06
CA HIS A 63 -9.23 8.79 -8.17
C HIS A 63 -7.97 9.61 -7.92
N GLY A 64 -6.90 8.95 -7.51
CA GLY A 64 -5.66 9.55 -7.04
C GLY A 64 -5.39 9.27 -5.56
N PRO A 65 -4.43 10.01 -4.98
CA PRO A 65 -4.04 9.88 -3.58
C PRO A 65 -5.18 10.15 -2.61
N SER A 66 -5.07 9.55 -1.42
CA SER A 66 -5.95 9.76 -0.26
C SER A 66 -5.10 9.67 1.00
N VAL A 67 -5.32 10.61 1.92
CA VAL A 67 -4.61 10.69 3.19
C VAL A 67 -5.61 10.99 4.29
N THR A 68 -5.62 10.19 5.34
CA THR A 68 -6.35 10.49 6.57
C THR A 68 -5.36 11.01 7.61
N CYS A 69 -5.68 12.17 8.16
CA CYS A 69 -4.83 12.92 9.08
C CYS A 69 -5.42 12.91 10.49
N ALA A 70 -4.56 12.86 11.50
CA ALA A 70 -4.89 13.18 12.88
C ALA A 70 -3.72 13.98 13.47
N ASP A 71 -4.03 15.06 14.19
CA ASP A 71 -3.03 15.93 14.83
C ASP A 71 -1.92 16.43 13.89
N GLY A 72 -2.24 16.60 12.60
CA GLY A 72 -1.30 17.03 11.57
C GLY A 72 -0.41 15.92 11.00
N GLU A 73 -0.61 14.66 11.40
CA GLU A 73 0.14 13.49 10.94
C GLU A 73 -0.71 12.51 10.12
N GLY A 74 -0.09 11.85 9.14
CA GLY A 74 -0.73 10.82 8.33
C GLY A 74 -0.96 9.53 9.11
N GLN A 75 -2.24 9.16 9.27
CA GLN A 75 -2.68 7.94 9.95
C GLN A 75 -2.98 6.80 8.98
N SER A 76 -3.45 7.13 7.78
CA SER A 76 -3.53 6.15 6.70
C SER A 76 -3.44 6.84 5.36
N TRP A 77 -2.92 6.12 4.37
CA TRP A 77 -2.85 6.64 3.03
C TRP A 77 -2.76 5.56 1.98
N GLY A 78 -3.08 5.95 0.75
CA GLY A 78 -2.94 5.10 -0.42
C GLY A 78 -3.49 5.78 -1.65
N ASN A 79 -3.56 5.02 -2.74
CA ASN A 79 -4.04 5.52 -4.01
C ASN A 79 -5.31 4.80 -4.46
N TYR A 80 -6.15 5.53 -5.19
CA TYR A 80 -7.40 5.02 -5.76
C TYR A 80 -7.44 5.20 -7.27
N LYS A 81 -8.09 4.27 -7.95
CA LYS A 81 -8.45 4.37 -9.37
C LYS A 81 -9.93 4.04 -9.51
N ASP A 82 -10.71 5.02 -9.94
CA ASP A 82 -12.14 4.86 -10.20
C ASP A 82 -12.94 4.26 -9.02
N GLY A 83 -12.63 4.72 -7.81
CA GLY A 83 -13.26 4.28 -6.57
C GLY A 83 -12.65 3.02 -5.95
N LYS A 84 -11.64 2.41 -6.57
CA LYS A 84 -11.00 1.18 -6.09
C LYS A 84 -9.59 1.43 -5.59
N LYS A 85 -9.19 0.79 -4.48
CA LYS A 85 -7.81 0.78 -3.99
C LYS A 85 -6.88 0.24 -5.07
N GLN A 86 -5.75 0.92 -5.25
CA GLN A 86 -4.73 0.60 -6.23
C GLN A 86 -3.34 0.87 -5.63
N GLY A 87 -2.42 -0.08 -5.80
CA GLY A 87 -1.08 0.01 -5.24
C GLY A 87 -1.07 -0.14 -3.73
N ARG A 88 0.02 0.35 -3.11
CA ARG A 88 0.25 0.24 -1.67
C ARG A 88 -0.66 1.16 -0.88
N HIS A 89 -1.24 0.60 0.17
CA HIS A 89 -1.97 1.29 1.22
C HIS A 89 -1.24 1.07 2.54
N VAL A 90 -1.13 2.12 3.34
CA VAL A 90 -0.51 2.07 4.66
C VAL A 90 -1.51 2.55 5.69
N ALA A 91 -1.55 1.89 6.84
CA ALA A 91 -2.39 2.29 7.97
C ALA A 91 -1.63 2.13 9.28
N LEU A 92 -1.67 3.16 10.11
CA LEU A 92 -1.12 3.20 11.45
C LEU A 92 -2.24 2.89 12.44
N ASN A 93 -1.90 2.10 13.45
CA ASN A 93 -2.76 1.78 14.57
C ASN A 93 -2.42 2.70 15.75
N SER A 94 -3.36 2.82 16.69
CA SER A 94 -3.20 3.67 17.88
C SER A 94 -2.08 3.21 18.83
N ASP A 95 -1.64 1.96 18.74
CA ASP A 95 -0.52 1.41 19.49
C ASP A 95 0.84 1.68 18.82
N GLY A 96 0.85 2.40 17.69
CA GLY A 96 2.02 2.73 16.90
C GLY A 96 2.44 1.64 15.90
N SER A 97 1.82 0.46 15.94
CA SER A 97 2.01 -0.53 14.88
C SER A 97 1.46 -0.02 13.55
N TRP A 98 1.92 -0.59 12.44
CA TRP A 98 1.39 -0.23 11.13
C TRP A 98 1.38 -1.40 10.17
N SER A 99 0.55 -1.29 9.14
CA SER A 99 0.44 -2.27 8.07
C SER A 99 0.68 -1.65 6.70
N GLU A 100 1.26 -2.44 5.80
CA GLU A 100 1.37 -2.14 4.37
C GLU A 100 0.66 -3.22 3.58
N GLU A 101 -0.26 -2.84 2.70
CA GLU A 101 -1.05 -3.75 1.89
C GLU A 101 -1.08 -3.30 0.42
N ASP A 102 -0.73 -4.19 -0.50
CA ASP A 102 -0.81 -3.91 -1.93
C ASP A 102 -2.18 -4.34 -2.51
N PHE A 103 -2.79 -3.45 -3.31
CA PHE A 103 -4.10 -3.67 -3.94
C PHE A 103 -4.06 -3.55 -5.46
N VAL A 104 -4.86 -4.37 -6.15
CA VAL A 104 -5.27 -4.17 -7.54
C VAL A 104 -6.79 -4.26 -7.62
N ASP A 105 -7.46 -3.19 -8.05
CA ASP A 105 -8.92 -3.15 -8.19
C ASP A 105 -9.68 -3.60 -6.91
N ASN A 106 -9.31 -3.08 -5.74
CA ASN A 106 -9.82 -3.47 -4.40
C ASN A 106 -9.46 -4.89 -3.93
N ARG A 107 -8.67 -5.66 -4.67
CA ARG A 107 -8.22 -6.99 -4.25
C ARG A 107 -6.79 -6.93 -3.75
N LEU A 108 -6.52 -7.56 -2.61
CA LEU A 108 -5.15 -7.76 -2.14
C LEU A 108 -4.35 -8.51 -3.21
N GLU A 109 -3.19 -7.98 -3.55
CA GLU A 109 -2.32 -8.51 -4.59
C GLU A 109 -0.87 -8.27 -4.18
N GLY A 110 -0.05 -9.31 -4.10
CA GLY A 110 1.32 -9.20 -3.61
C GLY A 110 1.39 -9.29 -2.09
N ARG A 111 2.16 -8.39 -1.46
CA ARG A 111 2.56 -8.54 -0.05
C ARG A 111 1.64 -7.72 0.86
N SER A 112 1.23 -8.31 1.97
CA SER A 112 0.64 -7.65 3.12
C SER A 112 1.58 -7.84 4.30
N VAL A 113 1.93 -6.75 4.99
CA VAL A 113 2.96 -6.72 6.02
C VAL A 113 2.47 -5.95 7.22
N GLU A 114 2.82 -6.42 8.41
CA GLU A 114 2.55 -5.73 9.67
C GLU A 114 3.85 -5.54 10.45
N TYR A 115 4.03 -4.35 11.00
CA TYR A 115 5.20 -3.96 11.78
C TYR A 115 4.76 -3.45 13.15
N ASP A 116 5.58 -3.67 14.18
CA ASP A 116 5.37 -3.06 15.49
C ASP A 116 5.76 -1.58 15.48
N ALA A 117 5.50 -0.88 16.59
CA ALA A 117 5.83 0.55 16.75
C ALA A 117 7.33 0.88 16.65
N LYS A 118 8.21 -0.14 16.70
CA LYS A 118 9.67 0.01 16.53
C LYS A 118 10.11 -0.33 15.10
N GLY A 119 9.16 -0.64 14.21
CA GLY A 119 9.43 -1.06 12.83
C GLY A 119 9.89 -2.52 12.70
N GLN A 120 9.74 -3.34 13.73
CA GLN A 120 10.05 -4.77 13.62
C GLN A 120 8.91 -5.49 12.91
N LEU A 121 9.25 -6.33 11.95
CA LEU A 121 8.31 -7.18 11.25
C LEU A 121 7.58 -8.09 12.25
N LEU A 122 6.25 -8.03 12.26
CA LEU A 122 5.37 -8.91 13.03
C LEU A 122 4.82 -10.04 12.16
N SER A 123 4.37 -9.71 10.95
CA SER A 123 3.85 -10.69 10.02
C SER A 123 4.02 -10.27 8.56
N GLU A 124 4.13 -11.24 7.66
CA GLU A 124 3.96 -11.02 6.23
C GLU A 124 3.11 -12.14 5.61
N THR A 125 2.22 -11.78 4.70
CA THR A 125 1.38 -12.73 3.97
C THR A 125 1.27 -12.31 2.52
N TYR A 126 1.39 -13.28 1.61
CA TYR A 126 1.26 -13.05 0.18
C TYR A 126 -0.15 -13.38 -0.32
N PHE A 127 -0.64 -12.55 -1.24
CA PHE A 127 -1.96 -12.63 -1.82
C PHE A 127 -1.90 -12.60 -3.35
N GLN A 128 -2.83 -13.30 -3.98
CA GLN A 128 -3.08 -13.26 -5.41
C GLN A 128 -4.60 -13.21 -5.63
N ALA A 129 -5.08 -12.20 -6.36
CA ALA A 129 -6.49 -11.95 -6.63
C ALA A 129 -7.37 -11.99 -5.36
N GLY A 130 -6.89 -11.41 -4.27
CA GLY A 130 -7.59 -11.33 -2.98
C GLY A 130 -7.57 -12.62 -2.15
N LYS A 131 -6.80 -13.64 -2.54
CA LYS A 131 -6.67 -14.89 -1.79
C LYS A 131 -5.22 -15.09 -1.36
N ARG A 132 -5.00 -15.61 -0.15
CA ARG A 132 -3.65 -16.02 0.29
C ARG A 132 -3.02 -16.97 -0.73
N HIS A 133 -1.83 -16.65 -1.19
CA HIS A 133 -1.08 -17.40 -2.18
C HIS A 133 0.41 -17.17 -1.95
N GLY A 134 1.18 -18.23 -1.68
CA GLY A 134 2.56 -18.15 -1.26
C GLY A 134 2.74 -18.27 0.27
N PRO A 135 3.87 -17.80 0.82
CA PRO A 135 4.15 -17.93 2.24
C PRO A 135 3.31 -16.98 3.08
N SER A 136 3.02 -17.39 4.32
CA SER A 136 2.54 -16.53 5.40
C SER A 136 3.44 -16.79 6.60
N ARG A 137 4.03 -15.73 7.15
CA ARG A 137 5.07 -15.80 8.17
C ARG A 137 4.73 -14.89 9.32
N THR A 138 5.01 -15.35 10.53
CA THR A 138 4.94 -14.53 11.74
C THR A 138 6.29 -14.50 12.42
N TYR A 139 6.57 -13.39 13.08
CA TYR A 139 7.85 -13.13 13.73
C TYR A 139 7.62 -12.64 15.16
N ALA A 140 8.54 -12.97 16.05
CA ALA A 140 8.59 -12.43 17.39
C ALA A 140 10.02 -11.98 17.68
N ARG A 141 10.20 -10.70 18.01
CA ARG A 141 11.52 -10.09 18.25
C ARG A 141 12.49 -10.34 17.09
N GLY A 142 12.00 -10.21 15.85
CA GLY A 142 12.76 -10.44 14.62
C GLY A 142 13.01 -11.91 14.26
N VAL A 143 12.57 -12.87 15.08
CA VAL A 143 12.76 -14.30 14.81
C VAL A 143 11.50 -14.91 14.22
N LEU A 144 11.64 -15.66 13.12
CA LEU A 144 10.53 -16.41 12.52
C LEU A 144 9.97 -17.44 13.51
N THR A 145 8.70 -17.29 13.88
CA THR A 145 8.01 -18.17 14.83
C THR A 145 7.05 -19.14 14.15
N SER A 146 6.50 -18.77 12.99
CA SER A 146 5.66 -19.65 12.19
C SER A 146 5.80 -19.34 10.71
N GLU A 147 5.67 -20.37 9.88
CA GLU A 147 5.56 -20.22 8.43
C GLU A 147 4.59 -21.26 7.86
N GLU A 148 3.62 -20.76 7.11
CA GLU A 148 2.60 -21.54 6.43
C GLU A 148 2.69 -21.30 4.92
N ALA A 149 2.33 -22.31 4.12
CA ALA A 149 2.22 -22.18 2.68
C ALA A 149 0.74 -22.15 2.28
N TRP A 150 0.40 -21.26 1.35
CA TRP A 150 -0.97 -21.07 0.88
C TRP A 150 -1.04 -21.17 -0.64
N GLU A 151 -2.07 -21.82 -1.16
CA GLU A 151 -2.38 -21.82 -2.59
C GLU A 151 -3.87 -21.54 -2.77
N LYS A 152 -4.19 -20.45 -3.49
CA LYS A 152 -5.57 -20.05 -3.84
C LYS A 152 -6.50 -20.01 -2.61
N GLY A 153 -5.98 -19.52 -1.48
CA GLY A 153 -6.70 -19.36 -0.22
C GLY A 153 -6.77 -20.60 0.66
N ARG A 154 -6.09 -21.70 0.28
CA ARG A 154 -6.03 -22.94 1.08
C ARG A 154 -4.63 -23.16 1.61
N LYS A 155 -4.53 -23.55 2.89
CA LYS A 155 -3.26 -23.94 3.50
C LYS A 155 -2.80 -25.25 2.85
N VAL A 156 -1.57 -25.27 2.36
CA VAL A 156 -0.93 -26.43 1.75
C VAL A 156 0.25 -26.88 2.60
N LYS A 157 0.63 -28.16 2.47
CA LYS A 157 1.90 -28.62 3.06
C LYS A 157 3.02 -27.89 2.33
N LYS A 158 4.03 -27.41 3.08
CA LYS A 158 5.25 -26.87 2.46
C LYS A 158 5.77 -27.90 1.46
N PRO A 159 6.14 -27.50 0.22
CA PRO A 159 6.85 -28.40 -0.67
C PRO A 159 8.09 -28.89 0.08
N THR A 160 8.14 -30.18 0.39
CA THR A 160 9.39 -30.77 0.87
C THR A 160 10.36 -30.61 -0.28
N ALA A 161 11.43 -29.83 -0.06
CA ALA A 161 12.54 -29.83 -0.99
C ALA A 161 12.94 -31.29 -1.15
N LYS A 162 12.70 -31.89 -2.33
CA LYS A 162 13.31 -33.16 -2.65
C LYS A 162 14.80 -32.87 -2.63
N THR A 163 15.48 -33.29 -1.56
CA THR A 163 16.93 -33.36 -1.54
C THR A 163 17.30 -34.12 -2.79
N ARG A 164 17.81 -33.41 -3.78
CA ARG A 164 18.39 -34.01 -4.96
C ARG A 164 19.69 -34.60 -4.45
N SER A 165 19.63 -35.83 -3.95
CA SER A 165 20.78 -36.62 -3.57
C SER A 165 21.67 -36.66 -4.80
N GLN A 166 22.72 -35.85 -4.82
CA GLN A 166 23.84 -36.05 -5.72
C GLN A 166 24.45 -37.38 -5.28
N ALA A 167 24.20 -38.42 -6.07
CA ALA A 167 25.01 -39.62 -6.02
C ALA A 167 26.36 -39.31 -6.70
N PRO A 168 27.47 -39.87 -6.19
CA PRO A 168 28.80 -39.68 -6.76
C PRO A 168 28.92 -40.21 -8.19
#